data_AF-A0A5C7WLJ0-F1
#
_entry.id   AF-A0A5C7WLJ0-F1
#
_cell.length_a   1.000
_cell.length_b   1.000
_cell.length_c   1.000
_cell.angle_alpha   90.00
_cell.angle_beta   90.00
_cell.angle_gamma   90.00
#
_symmetry.space_group_name_H-M   'P 1'
#
loop_
_entity.id
_entity.type
_entity.pdbx_description
1 polymer ?
#
loop_
_entity_poly.entity_id
_entity_poly.type
_entity_poly.pdbx_seq_one_letter_code
_entity_poly.pdbx_strand_id
1 'polypeptide(L)'
;MDSQQRVGDDERRIAAAFNDYFANFGIGIAPDEVIVGSRRTIRDGSGWAITYRVDRDASGAPSLEFYATHRRTNDRHVLISADGELEHLEALSDWVIVDSDNSDVQNGNDAIERRLEARGIYPHGPG
;
A
#
# COMPACT_ATOMS: atom_id res chain seq x y z
N MET A 1 23.47 13.00 -21.74
CA MET A 1 23.45 11.67 -21.09
C MET A 1 22.09 11.60 -20.44
N ASP A 2 21.10 11.14 -21.20
CA ASP A 2 19.70 11.28 -20.85
C ASP A 2 19.14 9.87 -20.91
N SER A 3 19.42 9.11 -19.86
CA SER A 3 18.80 7.81 -19.62
C SER A 3 17.33 8.06 -19.27
N GLN A 4 16.53 8.45 -20.27
CA GLN A 4 15.08 8.35 -20.21
C GLN A 4 14.79 6.85 -20.13
N GLN A 5 14.74 6.33 -18.91
CA GLN A 5 14.13 5.05 -18.62
C GLN A 5 12.70 5.17 -19.14
N ARG A 6 12.42 4.55 -20.29
CA ARG A 6 11.10 4.60 -20.92
C ARG A 6 10.14 3.96 -19.92
N VAL A 7 9.34 4.78 -19.25
CA VAL A 7 8.23 4.33 -18.43
C VAL A 7 7.42 3.34 -19.26
N GLY A 8 7.30 2.10 -18.79
CA GLY A 8 6.55 1.06 -19.48
C GLY A 8 5.05 1.30 -19.39
N ASP A 9 4.29 0.45 -20.09
CA ASP A 9 2.83 0.48 -20.01
C ASP A 9 2.34 0.07 -18.62
N ASP A 10 3.05 -0.86 -17.98
CA ASP A 10 2.72 -1.42 -16.68
C ASP A 10 2.84 -0.37 -15.56
N GLU A 11 3.94 0.39 -15.54
CA GLU A 11 4.13 1.49 -14.56
C GLU A 11 3.06 2.58 -14.72
N ARG A 12 2.64 2.86 -15.96
CA ARG A 12 1.55 3.81 -16.23
C ARG A 12 0.22 3.30 -15.67
N ARG A 13 -0.09 2.02 -15.83
CA ARG A 13 -1.33 1.41 -15.31
C ARG A 13 -1.34 1.39 -13.79
N ILE A 14 -0.23 1.02 -13.17
CA ILE A 14 -0.08 1.02 -11.72
C ILE A 14 -0.29 2.43 -11.16
N ALA A 15 0.39 3.43 -11.73
CA ALA A 15 0.23 4.81 -11.27
C ALA A 15 -1.19 5.33 -11.50
N ALA A 16 -1.82 4.99 -12.63
CA ALA A 16 -3.21 5.37 -12.90
C ALA A 16 -4.18 4.76 -11.87
N ALA A 17 -4.04 3.47 -11.55
CA ALA A 17 -4.86 2.80 -10.55
C ALA A 17 -4.66 3.39 -9.14
N PHE A 18 -3.40 3.69 -8.76
CA PHE A 18 -3.10 4.36 -7.49
C PHE A 18 -3.75 5.75 -7.43
N ASN A 19 -3.62 6.53 -8.50
CA ASN A 19 -4.15 7.89 -8.57
C ASN A 19 -5.68 7.90 -8.56
N ASP A 20 -6.32 6.95 -9.24
CA ASP A 20 -7.78 6.77 -9.21
C ASP A 20 -8.26 6.44 -7.79
N TYR A 21 -7.56 5.50 -7.12
CA TYR A 21 -7.89 5.08 -5.75
C TYR A 21 -7.88 6.25 -4.76
N PHE A 22 -6.92 7.16 -4.89
CA PHE A 22 -6.78 8.33 -4.03
C PHE A 22 -7.28 9.64 -4.65
N ALA A 23 -8.02 9.60 -5.77
CA ALA A 23 -8.44 10.78 -6.53
C ALA A 23 -9.21 11.79 -5.67
N ASN A 24 -10.07 11.29 -4.77
CA ASN A 24 -10.86 12.12 -3.85
C ASN A 24 -10.01 12.89 -2.81
N PHE A 25 -8.75 12.50 -2.63
CA PHE A 25 -7.83 13.10 -1.66
C PHE A 25 -6.73 13.93 -2.33
N GLY A 26 -6.66 13.96 -3.67
CA GLY A 26 -5.62 14.67 -4.40
C GLY A 26 -4.22 14.06 -4.23
N ILE A 27 -4.14 12.80 -3.82
CA ILE A 27 -2.88 12.08 -3.65
C ILE A 27 -2.61 11.27 -4.92
N GLY A 28 -1.39 11.36 -5.43
CA GLY A 28 -0.99 10.58 -6.59
C GLY A 28 0.53 10.45 -6.70
N ILE A 29 0.93 9.57 -7.62
CA ILE A 29 2.31 9.31 -8.00
C ILE A 29 2.43 9.43 -9.52
N ALA A 30 3.61 9.85 -9.98
CA ALA A 30 3.98 9.78 -11.38
C ALA A 30 4.42 8.36 -11.75
N PRO A 31 4.24 7.92 -13.01
CA PRO A 31 4.57 6.57 -13.40
C PRO A 31 6.09 6.30 -13.41
N ASP A 32 6.93 7.34 -13.53
CA ASP A 32 8.38 7.22 -13.33
C ASP A 32 8.78 7.04 -11.86
N GLU A 33 7.86 7.22 -10.91
CA GLU A 33 8.08 6.89 -9.50
C GLU A 33 7.79 5.41 -9.18
N VAL A 34 7.18 4.68 -10.12
CA VAL A 34 6.92 3.23 -10.00
C VAL A 34 8.16 2.45 -10.42
N ILE A 35 9.20 2.52 -9.58
CA ILE A 35 10.49 1.87 -9.86
C ILE A 35 10.61 0.61 -9.01
N VAL A 36 10.79 -0.56 -9.62
CA VAL A 36 11.02 -1.83 -8.89
C VAL A 36 12.17 -1.69 -7.88
N GLY A 37 11.94 -2.16 -6.65
CA GLY A 37 12.85 -2.02 -5.52
C GLY A 37 12.75 -0.66 -4.82
N SER A 38 11.93 0.27 -5.32
CA SER A 38 11.68 1.54 -4.64
C SER A 38 10.68 1.35 -3.50
N ARG A 39 10.92 2.14 -2.46
CA ARG A 39 10.02 2.27 -1.33
C ARG A 39 9.90 3.75 -0.99
N ARG A 40 8.67 4.23 -0.86
CA ARG A 40 8.40 5.63 -0.50
C ARG A 40 7.25 5.73 0.48
N THR A 41 7.24 6.84 1.20
CA THR A 41 6.15 7.21 2.11
C THR A 41 5.65 8.59 1.74
N ILE A 42 4.38 8.69 1.39
CA ILE A 42 3.66 9.93 1.15
C ILE A 42 2.96 10.31 2.46
N ARG A 43 3.19 11.54 2.92
CA ARG A 43 2.46 12.12 4.05
C ARG A 43 1.68 13.31 3.52
N ASP A 44 0.36 13.23 3.58
CA ASP A 44 -0.51 14.29 3.09
C ASP A 44 -1.05 15.17 4.23
N GLY A 45 -1.34 16.43 3.92
CA GLY A 45 -1.87 17.42 4.85
C GLY A 45 -3.27 17.09 5.39
N SER A 46 -4.03 16.22 4.71
CA SER A 46 -5.34 15.75 5.18
C SER A 46 -5.26 14.64 6.25
N GLY A 47 -4.05 14.15 6.55
CA GLY A 47 -3.82 13.17 7.62
C GLY A 47 -3.59 11.73 7.16
N TRP A 48 -3.40 11.50 5.85
CA TRP A 48 -2.96 10.23 5.30
C TRP A 48 -1.45 10.04 5.46
N ALA A 49 -1.04 8.84 5.87
CA ALA A 49 0.32 8.35 5.75
C ALA A 49 0.30 7.07 4.91
N ILE A 50 0.83 7.14 3.69
CA ILE A 50 0.80 6.05 2.72
C ILE A 50 2.22 5.60 2.48
N THR A 51 2.56 4.38 2.90
CA THR A 51 3.84 3.75 2.57
C THR A 51 3.61 2.74 1.48
N TYR A 52 4.34 2.85 0.38
CA TYR A 52 4.26 1.89 -0.72
C TYR A 52 5.64 1.37 -1.10
N ARG A 53 5.65 0.17 -1.65
CA ARG A 53 6.80 -0.47 -2.26
C ARG A 53 6.43 -1.00 -3.63
N VAL A 54 7.41 -1.00 -4.53
CA VAL A 54 7.25 -1.58 -5.85
C VAL A 54 8.15 -2.78 -5.93
N ASP A 55 7.57 -3.95 -6.12
CA ASP A 55 8.28 -5.23 -6.23
C ASP A 55 7.95 -5.89 -7.57
N ARG A 56 8.52 -7.09 -7.80
CA ARG A 56 8.08 -7.95 -8.90
C ARG A 56 7.15 -9.01 -8.37
N ASP A 57 6.08 -9.28 -9.10
CA ASP A 57 5.22 -10.42 -8.85
C ASP A 57 5.92 -11.75 -9.21
N ALA A 58 5.21 -12.88 -9.04
CA ALA A 58 5.72 -14.20 -9.39
C ALA A 58 6.07 -14.35 -10.89
N SER A 59 5.44 -13.54 -11.75
CA SER A 59 5.66 -13.51 -13.19
C SER A 59 6.85 -12.63 -13.59
N GLY A 60 7.38 -11.83 -12.67
CA GLY A 60 8.46 -10.86 -12.91
C GLY A 60 7.98 -9.48 -13.35
N ALA A 61 6.66 -9.24 -13.41
CA ALA A 61 6.03 -7.97 -13.72
C ALA A 61 6.02 -7.03 -12.50
N PRO A 62 6.10 -5.70 -12.68
CA PRO A 62 6.06 -4.78 -11.56
C PRO A 62 4.69 -4.81 -10.87
N SER A 63 4.69 -4.69 -9.55
CA SER A 63 3.49 -4.51 -8.74
C SER A 63 3.76 -3.52 -7.62
N LEU A 64 2.73 -2.78 -7.20
CA LEU A 64 2.83 -1.78 -6.14
C LEU A 64 1.94 -2.19 -4.96
N GLU A 65 2.55 -2.46 -3.82
CA GLU A 65 1.87 -2.74 -2.56
C GLU A 65 1.92 -1.48 -1.70
N PHE A 66 0.77 -0.99 -1.26
CA PHE A 66 0.69 0.16 -0.36
C PHE A 66 -0.10 -0.15 0.91
N TYR A 67 0.40 0.41 2.00
CA TYR A 67 -0.27 0.48 3.28
C TYR A 67 -0.55 1.95 3.61
N ALA A 68 -1.82 2.29 3.74
CA ALA A 68 -2.29 3.64 3.98
C ALA A 68 -3.01 3.72 5.32
N THR A 69 -2.50 4.56 6.22
CA THR A 69 -3.14 4.85 7.49
C THR A 69 -3.73 6.26 7.47
N HIS A 70 -4.86 6.43 8.14
CA HIS A 70 -5.50 7.73 8.26
C HIS A 70 -6.06 7.90 9.67
N ARG A 71 -5.82 9.06 10.28
CA ARG A 71 -6.14 9.31 11.70
C ARG A 71 -7.62 9.13 12.09
N ARG A 72 -8.53 8.97 11.13
CA ARG A 72 -9.98 8.88 11.37
C ARG A 72 -10.68 7.71 10.67
N THR A 73 -9.96 6.91 9.88
CA THR A 73 -10.58 5.81 9.10
C THR A 73 -9.69 4.59 9.14
N ASN A 74 -10.27 3.42 8.88
CA ASN A 74 -9.52 2.17 8.80
C ASN A 74 -8.31 2.30 7.90
N ASP A 75 -7.26 1.60 8.31
CA ASP A 75 -6.09 1.38 7.49
C ASP A 75 -6.50 0.63 6.20
N ARG A 76 -5.72 0.86 5.16
CA ARG A 76 -5.93 0.23 3.85
C ARG A 76 -4.66 -0.44 3.41
N HIS A 77 -4.75 -1.71 3.07
CA HIS A 77 -3.66 -2.49 2.53
C HIS A 77 -4.09 -3.02 1.17
N VAL A 78 -3.38 -2.61 0.11
CA VAL A 78 -3.79 -2.91 -1.26
C VAL A 78 -2.55 -3.19 -2.10
N LEU A 79 -2.66 -4.19 -2.96
CA LEU A 79 -1.69 -4.51 -4.01
C LEU A 79 -2.28 -4.09 -5.36
N ILE A 80 -1.49 -3.42 -6.19
CA ILE A 80 -1.81 -3.05 -7.56
C ILE A 80 -0.88 -3.84 -8.48
N SER A 81 -1.48 -4.67 -9.34
CA SER A 81 -0.75 -5.47 -10.33
C SER A 81 -0.35 -4.64 -11.56
N ALA A 82 0.55 -5.16 -12.40
CA ALA A 82 0.97 -4.54 -13.67
C ALA A 82 -0.20 -4.19 -14.60
N ASP A 83 -1.27 -4.99 -14.57
CA ASP A 83 -2.49 -4.74 -15.34
C ASP A 83 -3.35 -3.60 -14.79
N GLY A 84 -3.04 -3.09 -13.60
CA GLY A 84 -3.82 -2.07 -12.88
C GLY A 84 -4.93 -2.63 -12.00
N GLU A 85 -5.06 -3.96 -11.92
CA GLU A 85 -6.00 -4.62 -11.01
C GLU A 85 -5.61 -4.39 -9.55
N LEU A 86 -6.62 -4.10 -8.71
CA LEU A 86 -6.45 -3.85 -7.29
C LEU A 86 -6.88 -5.06 -6.47
N GLU A 87 -5.97 -5.57 -5.65
CA GLU A 87 -6.23 -6.63 -4.68
C GLU A 87 -6.20 -6.04 -3.27
N HIS A 88 -7.31 -6.14 -2.54
CA HIS A 88 -7.39 -5.71 -1.14
C HIS A 88 -6.82 -6.79 -0.24
N LEU A 89 -5.69 -6.47 0.39
CA LEU A 89 -5.03 -7.34 1.36
C LEU A 89 -5.56 -7.07 2.77
N GLU A 90 -5.28 -8.00 3.69
CA GLU A 90 -5.59 -7.82 5.11
C GLU A 90 -4.85 -6.58 5.65
N ALA A 91 -5.62 -5.57 6.05
CA ALA A 91 -5.15 -4.41 6.80
C ALA A 91 -5.49 -4.59 8.28
N LEU A 92 -4.76 -3.90 9.17
CA LEU A 92 -5.19 -3.81 10.56
C LEU A 92 -6.58 -3.18 10.58
N SER A 93 -7.57 -3.94 10.99
CA SER A 93 -8.95 -3.45 11.11
C SER A 93 -9.09 -2.73 12.45
N ASP A 94 -9.47 -1.45 12.40
CA ASP A 94 -9.84 -0.66 13.59
C ASP A 94 -11.28 -1.01 14.03
N TRP A 95 -12.07 -1.66 13.17
CA TRP A 95 -13.46 -2.03 13.45
C TRP A 95 -13.57 -3.34 14.21
N VAL A 96 -13.51 -3.22 15.53
CA VAL A 96 -14.04 -4.20 16.47
C VAL A 96 -15.56 -4.29 16.29
N ILE A 97 -16.04 -5.34 15.62
CA ILE A 97 -17.38 -5.87 15.93
C ILE A 97 -17.19 -6.77 17.15
N VAL A 98 -17.53 -6.26 18.34
CA VAL A 98 -17.67 -7.11 19.54
C VAL A 98 -18.96 -7.93 19.33
N ASP A 99 -18.85 -9.06 18.65
CA ASP A 99 -19.71 -10.19 19.01
C ASP A 99 -19.04 -10.86 20.21
N SER A 100 -19.82 -11.08 21.28
CA SER A 100 -19.34 -11.32 22.66
C SER A 100 -18.69 -12.70 22.90
N ASP A 101 -17.92 -13.21 21.95
CA ASP A 101 -17.20 -14.48 22.08
C ASP A 101 -15.83 -14.41 21.38
N ASN A 102 -14.93 -13.54 21.86
CA ASN A 102 -13.71 -13.23 21.10
C ASN A 102 -12.41 -13.27 21.92
N SER A 103 -11.77 -14.45 21.92
CA SER A 103 -10.37 -14.65 22.30
C SER A 103 -9.45 -14.85 21.08
N ASP A 104 -10.00 -14.88 19.87
CA ASP A 104 -9.29 -15.29 18.65
C ASP A 104 -8.77 -14.08 17.83
N VAL A 105 -9.43 -12.92 17.92
CA VAL A 105 -9.12 -11.74 17.09
C VAL A 105 -7.91 -10.94 17.56
N GLN A 106 -7.55 -10.99 18.85
CA GLN A 106 -6.28 -10.40 19.33
C GLN A 106 -5.05 -11.06 18.66
N ASN A 107 -5.15 -12.34 18.30
CA ASN A 107 -4.07 -13.09 17.65
C ASN A 107 -3.88 -12.68 16.17
N GLY A 108 -4.96 -12.29 15.49
CA GLY A 108 -4.94 -11.88 14.07
C GLY A 108 -4.18 -10.58 13.83
N ASN A 109 -4.43 -9.54 14.64
CA ASN A 109 -3.79 -8.24 14.46
C ASN A 109 -2.28 -8.29 14.77
N ASP A 110 -1.85 -9.03 15.79
CA ASP A 110 -0.43 -9.29 16.08
C ASP A 110 0.28 -10.01 14.91
N ALA A 111 -0.40 -10.98 14.28
CA ALA A 111 0.16 -11.70 13.14
C ALA A 111 0.31 -10.81 11.90
N ILE A 112 -0.65 -9.91 11.67
CA ILE A 112 -0.61 -8.92 10.58
C ILE A 112 0.51 -7.91 10.86
N GLU A 113 0.61 -7.37 12.07
CA GLU A 113 1.66 -6.42 12.47
C GLU A 113 3.06 -7.02 12.23
N ARG A 114 3.32 -8.24 12.74
CA ARG A 114 4.61 -8.93 12.51
C ARG A 114 4.91 -9.16 11.02
N ARG A 115 3.88 -9.40 10.21
CA ARG A 115 4.04 -9.62 8.76
C ARG A 115 4.32 -8.31 8.02
N LEU A 116 3.73 -7.19 8.46
CA LEU A 116 4.00 -5.85 7.94
C LEU A 116 5.39 -5.35 8.37
N GLU A 117 5.80 -5.59 9.61
CA GLU A 117 7.14 -5.26 10.12
C GLU A 117 8.23 -6.06 9.40
N ALA A 118 8.06 -7.38 9.22
CA ALA A 118 9.00 -8.21 8.48
C ALA A 118 9.12 -7.80 7.00
N ARG A 119 8.04 -7.24 6.43
CA ARG A 119 8.02 -6.67 5.07
C ARG A 119 8.50 -5.21 5.04
N GLY A 120 8.74 -4.63 6.21
CA GLY A 120 9.19 -3.26 6.41
C GLY A 120 8.11 -2.21 6.17
N ILE A 121 6.88 -2.55 5.80
CA ILE A 121 5.85 -1.60 5.35
C ILE A 121 5.03 -1.00 6.50
N TYR A 122 5.26 -1.41 7.75
CA TYR A 122 4.53 -0.90 8.90
C TYR A 122 4.94 0.53 9.28
N PRO A 123 4.00 1.50 9.37
CA PRO A 123 4.32 2.92 9.55
C PRO A 123 4.59 3.35 11.00
N HIS A 124 4.30 2.50 12.00
CA HIS A 124 4.64 2.76 13.40
C HIS A 124 5.72 1.78 13.85
N GLY A 125 6.96 2.25 14.00
CA GLY A 125 7.97 1.50 14.75
C GLY A 125 7.54 1.32 16.21
N PRO A 126 8.15 0.36 16.93
CA PRO A 126 7.69 -0.05 18.26
C PRO A 126 7.57 1.16 19.18
N GLY A 127 6.37 1.38 19.71
CA GLY A 127 6.09 2.36 20.76
C GLY A 127 6.69 1.94 22.10
#